data_AF-A0A2T7TAS8-F1
#
_entry.id   AF-A0A2T7TAS8-F1
#
_cell.length_a   1.000
_cell.length_b   1.000
_cell.length_c   1.000
_cell.angle_alpha   90.00
_cell.angle_beta   90.00
_cell.angle_gamma   90.00
#
_symmetry.space_group_name_H-M   'P 1'
#
loop_
_entity.id
_entity.type
_entity.pdbx_description
1 polymer ?
#
loop_
_entity_poly.entity_id
_entity_poly.type
_entity_poly.pdbx_seq_one_letter_code
_entity_poly.pdbx_strand_id
1 'polypeptide(L)'
;MNPLRAFWRFFSGRFPAPRYLAYVVLWPAGILGALVPLRPPGAAVGPGVAEQVCGALAVFVILFFMRAVDEVKDLDYDREFNPGRPLVTGETEVAAVRVYLAGSAVAAVALSAVVGAAAVVAAVLIMAYSLFLLLLESVSERFRESVWGNIVVTIQLKTGLVCYVALLARSGGAGTPALPTALVVLSFVLAYLHWEIARKTVRARFALPGEKLYSSARGAAWSLGAAVALMLAACALRVAVALGPDAAEVRPAALAVLAVPLALVLWNVLAFRGHREARHTGGGPAFAAYLAFLAAGAVQPALMGGAPPWFG
;
A
#
# COMPACT_ATOMS: atom_id res chain seq x y z
N MET A 1 27.72 -14.64 14.46
CA MET A 1 26.86 -15.19 13.38
C MET A 1 27.29 -14.58 12.06
N ASN A 2 27.32 -15.33 10.95
CA ASN A 2 27.66 -14.75 9.64
C ASN A 2 26.66 -13.62 9.30
N PRO A 3 27.11 -12.39 8.98
CA PRO A 3 26.25 -11.23 8.75
C PRO A 3 25.25 -11.46 7.61
N LEU A 4 25.64 -12.20 6.57
CA LEU A 4 24.75 -12.56 5.46
C LEU A 4 23.63 -13.49 5.93
N ARG A 5 23.94 -14.43 6.84
CA ARG A 5 22.93 -15.34 7.42
C ARG A 5 21.95 -14.59 8.32
N ALA A 6 22.45 -13.63 9.10
CA ALA A 6 21.61 -12.75 9.92
C ALA A 6 20.65 -11.93 9.06
N PHE A 7 21.17 -11.33 7.98
CA PHE A 7 20.37 -10.60 7.00
C PHE A 7 19.27 -11.48 6.40
N TRP A 8 19.61 -12.67 5.90
CA TRP A 8 18.63 -13.54 5.26
C TRP A 8 17.52 -14.00 6.22
N ARG A 9 17.84 -14.26 7.50
CA ARG A 9 16.82 -14.59 8.51
C ARG A 9 15.91 -13.40 8.78
N PHE A 10 16.48 -12.22 8.96
CA PHE A 10 15.70 -10.98 9.11
C PHE A 10 14.80 -10.74 7.90
N PHE A 11 15.38 -10.76 6.70
CA PHE A 11 14.69 -10.54 5.44
C PHE A 11 13.57 -11.55 5.21
N SER A 12 13.86 -12.86 5.26
CA SER A 12 12.85 -13.89 5.01
C SER A 12 11.75 -13.93 6.09
N GLY A 13 12.09 -13.65 7.35
CA GLY A 13 11.13 -13.63 8.46
C GLY A 13 10.21 -12.40 8.46
N ARG A 14 10.73 -11.22 8.07
CA ARG A 14 9.98 -9.94 8.17
C ARG A 14 9.49 -9.41 6.84
N PHE A 15 10.14 -9.83 5.76
CA PHE A 15 9.87 -9.47 4.39
C PHE A 15 9.78 -10.73 3.50
N PRO A 16 8.79 -11.64 3.75
CA PRO A 16 8.61 -12.83 2.93
C PRO A 16 8.39 -12.47 1.46
N ALA A 17 9.47 -12.55 0.67
CA ALA A 17 9.54 -12.02 -0.68
C ALA A 17 8.37 -12.44 -1.58
N PRO A 18 7.87 -13.69 -1.58
CA PRO A 18 6.72 -14.06 -2.42
C PRO A 18 5.46 -13.22 -2.16
N ARG A 19 5.19 -12.85 -0.90
CA ARG A 19 4.03 -12.00 -0.55
C ARG A 19 4.22 -10.57 -1.04
N TYR A 20 5.44 -10.05 -0.93
CA TYR A 20 5.77 -8.70 -1.41
C TYR A 20 5.87 -8.65 -2.93
N LEU A 21 6.32 -9.70 -3.60
CA LEU A 21 6.37 -9.77 -5.06
C LEU A 21 4.97 -9.68 -5.67
N ALA A 22 3.98 -10.39 -5.11
CA ALA A 22 2.59 -10.23 -5.53
C ALA A 22 2.13 -8.77 -5.41
N TYR A 23 2.55 -8.06 -4.35
CA TYR A 23 2.27 -6.64 -4.16
C TYR A 23 3.03 -5.77 -5.16
N VAL A 24 4.34 -5.98 -5.35
CA VAL A 24 5.19 -5.20 -6.27
C VAL A 24 4.82 -5.40 -7.74
N VAL A 25 4.14 -6.49 -8.10
CA VAL A 25 3.61 -6.66 -9.45
C VAL A 25 2.20 -6.09 -9.57
N LEU A 26 1.27 -6.55 -8.73
CA LEU A 26 -0.14 -6.23 -8.88
C LEU A 26 -0.45 -4.77 -8.58
N TRP A 27 0.21 -4.18 -7.59
CA TRP A 27 -0.07 -2.82 -7.17
C TRP A 27 0.42 -1.78 -8.21
N PRO A 28 1.65 -1.87 -8.76
CA PRO A 28 2.04 -1.01 -9.87
C PRO A 28 1.22 -1.24 -11.15
N ALA A 29 0.95 -2.49 -11.53
CA ALA A 29 0.08 -2.79 -12.66
C ALA A 29 -1.32 -2.19 -12.48
N GLY A 30 -1.87 -2.28 -11.26
CA GLY A 30 -3.12 -1.66 -10.86
C GLY A 30 -3.14 -0.15 -11.07
N ILE A 31 -2.14 0.56 -10.54
CA ILE A 31 -2.04 2.01 -10.63
C ILE A 31 -1.82 2.46 -12.07
N LEU A 32 -0.86 1.84 -12.78
CA LEU A 32 -0.55 2.20 -14.16
C LEU A 32 -1.75 1.93 -15.09
N GLY A 33 -2.44 0.80 -14.91
CA GLY A 33 -3.66 0.48 -15.65
C GLY A 33 -4.82 1.43 -15.34
N ALA A 34 -4.93 1.86 -14.08
CA ALA A 34 -5.91 2.87 -13.66
C ALA A 34 -5.69 4.26 -14.28
N LEU A 35 -4.46 4.57 -14.69
CA LEU A 35 -4.09 5.83 -15.32
C LEU A 35 -4.23 5.81 -16.85
N VAL A 36 -4.46 4.65 -17.48
CA VAL A 36 -4.60 4.53 -18.95
C VAL A 36 -5.67 5.45 -19.55
N PRO A 37 -6.87 5.62 -18.97
CA PRO A 37 -7.87 6.55 -19.51
C PRO A 37 -7.41 8.01 -19.58
N LEU A 38 -6.39 8.38 -18.81
CA LEU A 38 -5.90 9.76 -18.71
C LEU A 38 -4.81 10.07 -19.72
N ARG A 39 -4.42 9.10 -20.55
CA ARG A 39 -3.31 9.24 -21.47
C ARG A 39 -3.76 9.89 -22.77
N PRO A 40 -2.93 10.77 -23.36
CA PRO A 40 -3.19 11.27 -24.70
C PRO A 40 -3.27 10.11 -25.71
N PRO A 41 -4.16 10.17 -26.71
CA PRO A 41 -4.19 9.22 -27.81
C PRO A 41 -2.81 9.08 -28.47
N GLY A 42 -2.36 7.85 -28.69
CA GLY A 42 -1.06 7.56 -29.31
C GLY A 42 0.17 7.78 -28.42
N ALA A 43 0.01 8.19 -27.16
CA ALA A 43 1.14 8.33 -26.25
C ALA A 43 1.81 6.98 -25.95
N ALA A 44 3.14 6.97 -25.85
CA ALA A 44 3.92 5.78 -25.53
C ALA A 44 3.55 5.16 -24.16
N VAL A 45 3.63 3.84 -24.12
CA VAL A 45 3.18 2.97 -23.03
C VAL A 45 4.16 2.96 -21.85
N GLY A 46 4.06 4.01 -21.02
CA GLY A 46 4.95 4.20 -19.87
C GLY A 46 6.37 4.57 -20.28
N PRO A 47 7.34 4.47 -19.35
CA PRO A 47 8.75 4.64 -19.65
C PRO A 47 9.30 3.33 -20.24
N GLY A 48 10.54 3.31 -20.74
CA GLY A 48 11.14 2.10 -21.32
C GLY A 48 11.17 0.92 -20.34
N VAL A 49 11.37 -0.30 -20.87
CA VAL A 49 11.40 -1.54 -20.07
C VAL A 49 12.40 -1.44 -18.92
N ALA A 50 13.57 -0.83 -19.17
CA ALA A 50 14.61 -0.66 -18.16
C ALA A 50 14.13 0.19 -16.98
N GLU A 51 13.48 1.32 -17.24
CA GLU A 51 12.92 2.22 -16.23
C GLU A 51 11.78 1.58 -15.46
N GLN A 52 10.93 0.79 -16.13
CA GLN A 52 9.86 0.06 -15.45
C GLN A 52 10.41 -1.01 -14.50
N VAL A 53 11.40 -1.79 -14.95
CA VAL A 53 12.06 -2.81 -14.12
C VAL A 53 12.78 -2.14 -12.95
N CYS A 54 13.57 -1.09 -13.19
CA CYS A 54 14.27 -0.35 -12.14
C CYS A 54 13.28 0.31 -11.17
N GLY A 55 12.18 0.87 -11.66
CA GLY A 55 11.12 1.45 -10.85
C GLY A 55 10.44 0.42 -9.94
N ALA A 56 10.12 -0.77 -10.46
CA ALA A 56 9.53 -1.85 -9.69
C ALA A 56 10.51 -2.40 -8.63
N LEU A 57 11.78 -2.58 -8.99
CA LEU A 57 12.82 -2.97 -8.04
C LEU A 57 13.05 -1.90 -6.96
N ALA A 58 13.03 -0.61 -7.33
CA ALA A 58 13.13 0.49 -6.36
C ALA A 58 11.97 0.43 -5.35
N VAL A 59 10.73 0.24 -5.82
CA VAL A 59 9.56 0.06 -4.93
C VAL A 59 9.76 -1.12 -3.98
N PHE A 60 10.25 -2.27 -4.48
CA PHE A 60 10.54 -3.43 -3.63
C PHE A 60 11.55 -3.10 -2.53
N VAL A 61 12.63 -2.41 -2.88
CA VAL A 61 13.69 -2.00 -1.95
C VAL A 61 13.17 -0.96 -0.95
N ILE A 62 12.36 0.01 -1.37
CA ILE A 62 11.74 1.02 -0.50
C ILE A 62 10.78 0.35 0.49
N LEU A 63 9.98 -0.63 0.05
CA LEU A 63 9.12 -1.40 0.94
C LEU A 63 9.93 -2.17 1.99
N PHE A 64 11.07 -2.74 1.60
CA PHE A 64 12.00 -3.37 2.54
C PHE A 64 12.58 -2.35 3.53
N PHE A 65 13.02 -1.18 3.07
CA PHE A 65 13.51 -0.09 3.91
C PHE A 65 12.46 0.30 4.97
N MET A 66 11.23 0.61 4.53
CA MET A 66 10.13 0.94 5.43
C MET A 66 9.87 -0.16 6.44
N ARG A 67 9.91 -1.42 6.00
CA ARG A 67 9.72 -2.57 6.89
C ARG A 67 10.81 -2.67 7.94
N ALA A 68 12.06 -2.43 7.56
CA ALA A 68 13.18 -2.44 8.50
C ALA A 68 13.07 -1.30 9.52
N VAL A 69 12.58 -0.12 9.12
CA VAL A 69 12.27 0.98 10.05
C VAL A 69 11.16 0.58 11.02
N ASP A 70 10.07 -0.02 10.53
CA ASP A 70 8.97 -0.47 11.37
C ASP A 70 9.41 -1.49 12.43
N GLU A 71 10.35 -2.39 12.13
CA GLU A 71 10.88 -3.34 13.11
C GLU A 71 11.64 -2.65 14.26
N VAL A 72 12.34 -1.55 13.98
CA VAL A 72 13.01 -0.75 15.03
C VAL A 72 11.98 0.05 15.81
N LYS A 73 11.02 0.66 15.11
CA LYS A 73 9.96 1.50 15.68
C LYS A 73 9.06 0.71 16.64
N ASP A 74 8.67 -0.50 16.24
CA ASP A 74 7.70 -1.31 16.97
C ASP A 74 8.36 -2.23 18.03
N LEU A 75 9.67 -2.11 18.28
CA LEU A 75 10.43 -3.05 19.12
C LEU A 75 9.83 -3.24 20.52
N ASP A 76 9.45 -2.16 21.20
CA ASP A 76 8.86 -2.24 22.54
C ASP A 76 7.49 -2.91 22.53
N TYR A 77 6.65 -2.55 21.56
CA TYR A 77 5.35 -3.19 21.35
C TYR A 77 5.50 -4.69 21.03
N ASP A 78 6.51 -5.03 20.24
CA ASP A 78 6.76 -6.39 19.81
C ASP A 78 7.31 -7.29 20.92
N ARG A 79 7.97 -6.74 21.94
CA ARG A 79 8.35 -7.51 23.15
C ARG A 79 7.13 -8.09 23.85
N GLU A 80 6.03 -7.35 23.87
CA GLU A 80 4.79 -7.76 24.52
C GLU A 80 3.91 -8.62 23.59
N PHE A 81 3.67 -8.17 22.36
CA PHE A 81 2.67 -8.78 21.48
C PHE A 81 3.25 -9.72 20.42
N ASN A 82 4.56 -9.66 20.13
CA ASN A 82 5.20 -10.46 19.08
C ASN A 82 6.60 -10.98 19.50
N PRO A 83 6.72 -11.74 20.60
CA PRO A 83 8.03 -12.08 21.20
C PRO A 83 8.93 -12.93 20.29
N GLY A 84 8.38 -13.57 19.26
CA GLY A 84 9.15 -14.33 18.27
C GLY A 84 9.85 -13.49 17.20
N ARG A 85 9.80 -12.15 17.24
CA ARG A 85 10.42 -11.32 16.21
C ARG A 85 11.96 -11.30 16.33
N PRO A 86 12.71 -11.23 15.20
CA PRO A 86 14.17 -11.37 15.20
C PRO A 86 14.93 -10.36 16.07
N LEU A 87 14.44 -9.11 16.19
CA LEU A 87 15.06 -8.12 17.08
C LEU A 87 14.74 -8.38 18.56
N VAL A 88 13.58 -8.96 18.86
CA VAL A 88 13.19 -9.31 20.23
C VAL A 88 13.96 -10.53 20.71
N THR A 89 14.14 -11.54 19.85
CA THR A 89 14.87 -12.76 20.16
C THR A 89 16.39 -12.61 20.14
N GLY A 90 16.91 -11.46 19.70
CA GLY A 90 18.35 -11.23 19.52
C GLY A 90 18.95 -11.96 18.32
N GLU A 91 18.13 -12.54 17.43
CA GLU A 91 18.59 -13.10 16.15
C GLU A 91 19.16 -12.02 15.22
N THR A 92 18.83 -10.76 15.45
CA THR A 92 19.41 -9.61 14.76
C THR A 92 19.56 -8.47 15.75
N GLU A 93 20.61 -7.67 15.57
CA GLU A 93 20.86 -6.49 16.39
C GLU A 93 20.39 -5.21 15.68
N VAL A 94 20.01 -4.19 16.45
CA VAL A 94 19.63 -2.88 15.90
C VAL A 94 20.75 -2.26 15.06
N ALA A 95 22.02 -2.48 15.45
CA ALA A 95 23.17 -2.02 14.69
C ALA A 95 23.23 -2.64 13.29
N ALA A 96 22.91 -3.93 13.15
CA ALA A 96 22.85 -4.60 11.86
C ALA A 96 21.71 -4.05 10.99
N VAL A 97 20.55 -3.72 11.59
CA VAL A 97 19.43 -3.11 10.86
C VAL A 97 19.82 -1.76 10.26
N ARG A 98 20.66 -0.96 10.93
CA ARG A 98 21.17 0.31 10.36
C ARG A 98 21.96 0.09 9.06
N VAL A 99 22.73 -0.99 8.98
CA VAL A 99 23.44 -1.38 7.74
C VAL A 99 22.44 -1.76 6.65
N TYR A 100 21.37 -2.48 6.99
CA TYR A 100 20.32 -2.85 6.02
C TYR A 100 19.58 -1.62 5.49
N LEU A 101 19.30 -0.64 6.36
CA LEU A 101 18.70 0.65 5.99
C LEU A 101 19.61 1.44 5.05
N ALA A 102 20.89 1.57 5.38
CA ALA A 102 21.85 2.27 4.52
C ALA A 102 21.98 1.61 3.14
N GLY A 103 22.14 0.28 3.10
CA GLY A 103 22.25 -0.47 1.85
C GLY A 103 20.99 -0.38 0.98
N SER A 104 19.81 -0.50 1.59
CA SER A 104 18.54 -0.35 0.86
C SER A 104 18.30 1.08 0.40
N ALA A 105 18.71 2.10 1.15
CA ALA A 105 18.62 3.49 0.70
C ALA A 105 19.48 3.76 -0.54
N VAL A 106 20.74 3.31 -0.54
CA VAL A 106 21.64 3.46 -1.69
C VAL A 106 21.07 2.72 -2.91
N ALA A 107 20.62 1.48 -2.74
CA ALA A 107 20.04 0.69 -3.83
C ALA A 107 18.76 1.33 -4.38
N ALA A 108 17.85 1.82 -3.52
CA ALA A 108 16.63 2.50 -3.96
C ALA A 108 16.94 3.75 -4.77
N VAL A 109 17.87 4.61 -4.30
CA VAL A 109 18.27 5.83 -5.02
C VAL A 109 18.92 5.50 -6.36
N ALA A 110 19.82 4.51 -6.42
CA ALA A 110 20.47 4.11 -7.65
C ALA A 110 19.46 3.60 -8.70
N LEU A 111 18.52 2.76 -8.28
CA LEU A 111 17.45 2.26 -9.15
C LEU A 111 16.50 3.38 -9.60
N SER A 112 16.12 4.29 -8.70
CA SER A 112 15.29 5.46 -9.04
C SER A 112 16.01 6.44 -9.97
N ALA A 113 17.35 6.51 -9.94
CA ALA A 113 18.12 7.38 -10.82
C ALA A 113 18.01 6.97 -12.29
N VAL A 114 17.87 5.67 -12.57
CA VAL A 114 17.59 5.16 -13.93
C VAL A 114 16.23 5.66 -14.45
N VAL A 115 15.24 5.81 -13.55
CA VAL A 115 13.91 6.32 -13.88
C VAL A 115 13.92 7.84 -14.08
N GLY A 116 14.69 8.56 -13.27
CA GLY A 116 14.91 10.00 -13.38
C GLY A 116 14.84 10.76 -12.06
N ALA A 117 15.16 12.06 -12.10
CA ALA A 117 15.32 12.89 -10.92
C ALA A 117 14.06 12.95 -10.03
N ALA A 118 12.86 13.01 -10.62
CA ALA A 118 11.61 13.04 -9.87
C ALA A 118 11.39 11.74 -9.06
N ALA A 119 11.77 10.58 -9.62
CA ALA A 119 11.70 9.31 -8.92
C ALA A 119 12.71 9.26 -7.76
N VAL A 120 13.93 9.77 -7.95
CA VAL A 120 14.94 9.89 -6.88
C VAL A 120 14.40 10.73 -5.72
N VAL A 121 13.86 11.92 -6.02
CA VAL A 121 13.28 12.80 -5.00
C VAL A 121 12.14 12.09 -4.26
N ALA A 122 11.22 11.43 -4.97
CA ALA A 122 10.13 10.69 -4.36
C ALA A 122 10.63 9.56 -3.46
N ALA A 123 11.61 8.76 -3.90
CA ALA A 123 12.20 7.68 -3.10
C ALA A 123 12.85 8.22 -1.82
N VAL A 124 13.66 9.28 -1.92
CA VAL A 124 14.31 9.93 -0.78
C VAL A 124 13.27 10.47 0.20
N LEU A 125 12.23 11.15 -0.27
CA LEU A 125 11.17 11.67 0.59
C LEU A 125 10.40 10.57 1.31
N ILE A 126 10.09 9.45 0.67
CA ILE A 126 9.43 8.31 1.31
C ILE A 126 10.31 7.74 2.44
N MET A 127 11.60 7.50 2.17
CA MET A 127 12.53 6.96 3.16
C MET A 127 12.77 7.94 4.31
N ALA A 128 12.98 9.22 4.01
CA ALA A 128 13.12 10.28 5.01
C ALA A 128 11.86 10.40 5.88
N TYR A 129 10.67 10.33 5.27
CA TYR A 129 9.41 10.35 6.00
C TYR A 129 9.25 9.12 6.90
N SER A 130 9.70 7.94 6.47
CA SER A 130 9.70 6.74 7.30
C SER A 130 10.58 6.92 8.55
N LEU A 131 11.76 7.55 8.41
CA LEU A 131 12.63 7.88 9.54
C LEU A 131 12.03 8.97 10.43
N PHE A 132 11.36 9.97 9.83
CA PHE A 132 10.62 10.97 10.58
C PHE A 132 9.53 10.35 11.45
N LEU A 133 8.79 9.34 10.95
CA LEU A 133 7.79 8.62 11.75
C LEU A 133 8.42 7.87 12.93
N LEU A 134 9.62 7.28 12.75
CA LEU A 134 10.38 6.67 13.84
C LEU A 134 10.74 7.72 14.91
N LEU A 135 11.23 8.89 14.50
CA LEU A 135 11.50 9.99 15.43
C LEU A 135 10.22 10.47 16.13
N LEU A 136 9.12 10.64 15.38
CA LEU A 136 7.85 11.12 15.90
C LEU A 136 7.28 10.18 16.99
N GLU A 137 7.37 8.86 16.79
CA GLU A 137 6.99 7.86 17.79
C GLU A 137 7.82 7.99 19.09
N SER A 138 9.10 8.36 18.97
CA SER A 138 9.99 8.52 20.12
C SER A 138 9.73 9.79 20.94
N VAL A 139 9.21 10.86 20.31
CA VAL A 139 9.04 12.17 20.97
C VAL A 139 7.58 12.51 21.30
N SER A 140 6.60 11.85 20.68
CA SER A 140 5.19 12.22 20.81
C SER A 140 4.33 11.07 21.36
N GLU A 141 3.99 11.15 22.64
CA GLU A 141 3.09 10.18 23.29
C GLU A 141 1.70 10.17 22.64
N ARG A 142 1.19 11.36 22.31
CA ARG A 142 -0.09 11.51 21.60
C ARG A 142 -0.13 10.75 20.28
N PHE A 143 0.98 10.74 19.54
CA PHE A 143 1.09 9.99 18.29
C PHE A 143 1.12 8.48 18.53
N ARG A 144 1.87 8.04 19.55
CA ARG A 144 2.00 6.64 19.95
C ARG A 144 0.69 6.01 20.45
N GLU A 145 -0.12 6.78 21.17
CA GLU A 145 -1.37 6.32 21.79
C GLU A 145 -2.58 6.42 20.86
N SER A 146 -2.60 7.39 19.95
CA SER A 146 -3.74 7.61 19.06
C SER A 146 -3.65 6.75 17.80
N VAL A 147 -4.35 5.62 17.74
CA VAL A 147 -4.40 4.78 16.52
C VAL A 147 -4.93 5.55 15.30
N TRP A 148 -5.92 6.43 15.49
CA TRP A 148 -6.47 7.28 14.43
C TRP A 148 -5.52 8.42 14.03
N GLY A 149 -4.87 9.06 14.99
CA GLY A 149 -3.84 10.07 14.68
C GLY A 149 -2.66 9.45 13.95
N ASN A 150 -2.23 8.27 14.41
CA ASN A 150 -1.14 7.52 13.82
C ASN A 150 -1.40 7.18 12.35
N ILE A 151 -2.59 6.67 12.00
CA ILE A 151 -2.89 6.32 10.60
C ILE A 151 -2.92 7.53 9.67
N VAL A 152 -3.41 8.69 10.14
CA VAL A 152 -3.48 9.91 9.31
C VAL A 152 -2.09 10.38 8.87
N VAL A 153 -1.07 10.18 9.72
CA VAL A 153 0.31 10.55 9.41
C VAL A 153 1.02 9.40 8.69
N THR A 154 0.86 8.15 9.14
CA THR A 154 1.57 7.02 8.52
C THR A 154 1.07 6.66 7.12
N ILE A 155 -0.20 6.94 6.80
CA ILE A 155 -0.75 6.68 5.46
C ILE A 155 -0.02 7.45 4.36
N GLN A 156 0.65 8.56 4.70
CA GLN A 156 1.41 9.34 3.73
C GLN A 156 2.57 8.56 3.11
N LEU A 157 3.10 7.51 3.78
CA LEU A 157 4.04 6.59 3.15
C LEU A 157 3.41 5.83 1.98
N LYS A 158 2.16 5.39 2.14
CA LYS A 158 1.41 4.74 1.06
C LYS A 158 1.07 5.73 -0.03
N THR A 159 0.66 6.95 0.32
CA THR A 159 0.45 8.03 -0.66
C THR A 159 1.72 8.28 -1.48
N GLY A 160 2.87 8.44 -0.82
CA GLY A 160 4.16 8.67 -1.47
C GLY A 160 4.55 7.53 -2.40
N LEU A 161 4.34 6.29 -1.98
CA LEU A 161 4.52 5.11 -2.81
C LEU A 161 3.59 5.15 -4.05
N VAL A 162 2.29 5.40 -3.88
CA VAL A 162 1.35 5.47 -5.03
C VAL A 162 1.78 6.58 -6.00
N CYS A 163 2.19 7.74 -5.48
CA CYS A 163 2.74 8.84 -6.27
C CYS A 163 4.01 8.43 -7.02
N TYR A 164 4.94 7.70 -6.38
CA TYR A 164 6.15 7.18 -7.03
C TYR A 164 5.80 6.33 -8.25
N VAL A 165 4.83 5.43 -8.13
CA VAL A 165 4.37 4.61 -9.26
C VAL A 165 3.66 5.45 -10.31
N ALA A 166 2.82 6.42 -9.91
CA ALA A 166 2.16 7.31 -10.84
C ALA A 166 3.15 8.16 -11.66
N LEU A 167 4.32 8.51 -11.08
CA LEU A 167 5.39 9.18 -11.82
C LEU A 167 5.96 8.30 -12.95
N LEU A 168 5.96 6.98 -12.80
CA LEU A 168 6.36 6.06 -13.87
C LEU A 168 5.42 6.19 -15.08
N ALA A 169 4.14 6.51 -14.88
CA ALA A 169 3.20 6.65 -15.99
C ALA A 169 3.46 7.88 -16.90
N ARG A 170 4.36 8.79 -16.51
CA ARG A 170 4.68 9.99 -17.30
C ARG A 170 5.60 9.60 -18.47
N SER A 171 5.05 9.57 -19.68
CA SER A 171 5.84 9.36 -20.91
C SER A 171 6.01 10.66 -21.69
N GLY A 172 7.20 10.89 -22.25
CA GLY A 172 7.44 11.90 -23.30
C GLY A 172 7.19 13.37 -22.93
N GLY A 173 7.21 13.75 -21.64
CA GLY A 173 7.02 15.14 -21.20
C GLY A 173 5.56 15.63 -21.18
N ALA A 174 4.63 14.92 -21.82
CA ALA A 174 3.20 15.17 -21.71
C ALA A 174 2.68 14.61 -20.37
N GLY A 175 2.27 15.50 -19.47
CA GLY A 175 1.69 15.11 -18.19
C GLY A 175 0.27 14.57 -18.35
N THR A 176 -0.11 13.58 -17.54
CA THR A 176 -1.53 13.29 -17.30
C THR A 176 -2.18 14.48 -16.58
N PRO A 177 -3.48 14.73 -16.77
CA PRO A 177 -4.19 15.78 -16.03
C PRO A 177 -4.02 15.61 -14.52
N ALA A 178 -3.60 16.68 -13.84
CA ALA A 178 -3.20 16.62 -12.43
C ALA A 178 -4.33 16.16 -11.51
N LEU A 179 -5.54 16.71 -11.68
CA LEU A 179 -6.68 16.38 -10.83
C LEU A 179 -7.14 14.92 -11.00
N PRO A 180 -7.45 14.41 -12.20
CA PRO A 180 -7.78 12.99 -12.38
C PRO A 180 -6.67 12.04 -11.88
N THR A 181 -5.40 12.39 -12.06
CA THR A 181 -4.27 11.62 -11.51
C THR A 181 -4.33 11.58 -9.99
N ALA A 182 -4.59 12.70 -9.33
CA ALA A 182 -4.76 12.78 -7.88
C ALA A 182 -5.97 11.96 -7.39
N LEU A 183 -7.07 11.91 -8.14
CA LEU A 183 -8.23 11.06 -7.81
C LEU A 183 -7.88 9.57 -7.90
N VAL A 184 -7.07 9.16 -8.88
CA VAL A 184 -6.54 7.79 -8.93
C VAL A 184 -5.67 7.53 -7.70
N VAL A 185 -4.71 8.39 -7.40
CA VAL A 185 -3.85 8.24 -6.20
C VAL A 185 -4.71 8.07 -4.93
N LEU A 186 -5.67 8.98 -4.74
CA LEU A 186 -6.57 8.96 -3.59
C LEU A 186 -7.36 7.65 -3.52
N SER A 187 -7.88 7.14 -4.64
CA SER A 187 -8.63 5.88 -4.66
C SER A 187 -7.82 4.68 -4.14
N PHE A 188 -6.53 4.57 -4.50
CA PHE A 188 -5.67 3.49 -4.01
C PHE A 188 -5.35 3.64 -2.53
N VAL A 189 -5.17 4.88 -2.05
CA VAL A 189 -4.97 5.18 -0.63
C VAL A 189 -6.21 4.82 0.18
N LEU A 190 -7.41 5.18 -0.29
CA LEU A 190 -8.67 4.83 0.37
C LEU A 190 -8.92 3.32 0.38
N ALA A 191 -8.65 2.62 -0.73
CA ALA A 191 -8.78 1.17 -0.81
C ALA A 191 -7.83 0.45 0.17
N TYR A 192 -6.60 0.95 0.34
CA TYR A 192 -5.68 0.46 1.35
C TYR A 192 -6.17 0.73 2.78
N LEU A 193 -6.64 1.96 3.06
CA LEU A 193 -7.16 2.32 4.38
C LEU A 193 -8.36 1.47 4.79
N HIS A 194 -9.24 1.14 3.85
CA HIS A 194 -10.32 0.19 4.06
C HIS A 194 -9.78 -1.13 4.65
N TRP A 195 -8.76 -1.71 4.03
CA TRP A 195 -8.18 -2.97 4.48
C TRP A 195 -7.48 -2.82 5.84
N GLU A 196 -6.69 -1.76 6.01
CA GLU A 196 -5.98 -1.47 7.25
C GLU A 196 -6.94 -1.33 8.44
N ILE A 197 -8.07 -0.63 8.26
CA ILE A 197 -9.07 -0.47 9.31
C ILE A 197 -9.80 -1.79 9.57
N ALA A 198 -10.22 -2.50 8.52
CA ALA A 198 -10.96 -3.75 8.65
C ALA A 198 -10.14 -4.85 9.36
N ARG A 199 -8.83 -4.97 9.05
CA ARG A 199 -7.96 -5.97 9.68
C ARG A 199 -7.67 -5.68 11.16
N LYS A 200 -7.78 -4.41 11.60
CA LYS A 200 -7.61 -3.95 12.99
C LYS A 200 -8.94 -3.59 13.65
N THR A 201 -10.04 -4.20 13.19
CA THR A 201 -11.37 -4.05 13.78
C THR A 201 -11.77 -5.36 14.45
N VAL A 202 -11.92 -5.32 15.78
CA VAL A 202 -12.36 -6.45 16.62
C VAL A 202 -13.44 -5.95 17.59
N ARG A 203 -14.38 -6.81 17.99
CA ARG A 203 -15.38 -6.47 19.01
C ARG A 203 -14.71 -6.29 20.37
N ALA A 204 -15.16 -5.30 21.14
CA ALA A 204 -14.54 -4.91 22.41
C ALA A 204 -14.30 -6.09 23.37
N ARG A 205 -15.25 -7.03 23.48
CA ARG A 205 -15.13 -8.23 24.34
C ARG A 205 -13.99 -9.19 23.98
N PHE A 206 -13.38 -9.06 22.80
CA PHE A 206 -12.26 -9.89 22.34
C PHE A 206 -10.98 -9.09 22.09
N ALA A 207 -10.97 -7.80 22.42
CA ALA A 207 -9.77 -6.98 22.35
C ALA A 207 -8.86 -7.33 23.55
N LEU A 208 -7.57 -7.49 23.29
CA LEU A 208 -6.60 -7.68 24.38
C LEU A 208 -6.31 -6.34 25.06
N PRO A 209 -6.02 -6.31 26.38
CA PRO A 209 -5.52 -5.11 27.04
C PRO A 209 -4.30 -4.55 26.31
N GLY A 210 -4.26 -3.23 26.08
CA GLY A 210 -3.15 -2.57 25.37
C GLY A 210 -3.13 -2.77 23.84
N GLU A 211 -4.04 -3.57 23.27
CA GLU A 211 -4.07 -3.82 21.83
C GLU A 211 -4.49 -2.56 21.04
N LYS A 212 -3.63 -2.13 20.10
CA LYS A 212 -3.86 -0.97 19.25
C LYS A 212 -4.86 -1.28 18.12
N LEU A 213 -6.16 -1.15 18.40
CA LEU A 213 -7.26 -1.36 17.45
C LEU A 213 -8.04 -0.08 17.17
N TYR A 214 -8.51 0.09 15.92
CA TYR A 214 -9.40 1.20 15.56
C TYR A 214 -10.73 1.12 16.32
N SER A 215 -11.20 -0.11 16.52
CA SER A 215 -12.44 -0.41 17.22
C SER A 215 -12.40 -0.13 18.72
N SER A 216 -11.22 -0.04 19.34
CA SER A 216 -11.10 0.36 20.75
C SER A 216 -11.44 1.83 20.96
N ALA A 217 -11.18 2.69 19.97
CA ALA A 217 -11.41 4.14 20.10
C ALA A 217 -12.84 4.59 19.76
N ARG A 218 -13.52 3.93 18.81
CA ARG A 218 -14.85 4.34 18.30
C ARG A 218 -15.88 3.22 18.23
N GLY A 219 -15.50 2.00 18.62
CA GLY A 219 -16.34 0.81 18.50
C GLY A 219 -16.17 0.08 17.16
N ALA A 220 -16.48 -1.22 17.18
CA ALA A 220 -16.33 -2.10 16.02
C ALA A 220 -17.28 -1.76 14.87
N ALA A 221 -18.52 -1.38 15.18
CA ALA A 221 -19.51 -1.03 14.16
C ALA A 221 -19.10 0.23 13.39
N TRP A 222 -18.63 1.27 14.09
CA TRP A 222 -18.14 2.50 13.48
C TRP A 222 -16.92 2.21 12.61
N SER A 223 -15.94 1.45 13.12
CA SER A 223 -14.71 1.13 12.38
C SER A 223 -14.98 0.31 11.12
N LEU A 224 -15.90 -0.66 11.20
CA LEU A 224 -16.36 -1.41 10.02
C LEU A 224 -17.09 -0.50 9.03
N GLY A 225 -17.96 0.39 9.50
CA GLY A 225 -18.65 1.38 8.65
C GLY A 225 -17.68 2.31 7.92
N ALA A 226 -16.66 2.80 8.62
CA ALA A 226 -15.59 3.61 8.04
C ALA A 226 -14.82 2.83 6.95
N ALA A 227 -14.46 1.58 7.21
CA ALA A 227 -13.81 0.73 6.21
C ALA A 227 -14.68 0.55 4.96
N VAL A 228 -15.98 0.28 5.11
CA VAL A 228 -16.92 0.15 3.99
C VAL A 228 -17.01 1.45 3.19
N ALA A 229 -17.18 2.59 3.87
CA ALA A 229 -17.27 3.90 3.23
C ALA A 229 -16.02 4.24 2.41
N LEU A 230 -14.83 3.90 2.92
CA LEU A 230 -13.56 4.11 2.23
C LEU A 230 -13.46 3.29 0.93
N MET A 231 -13.87 2.01 0.93
CA MET A 231 -13.87 1.22 -0.31
C MET A 231 -14.92 1.71 -1.30
N LEU A 232 -16.11 2.11 -0.83
CA LEU A 232 -17.13 2.71 -1.69
C LEU A 232 -16.61 3.98 -2.37
N ALA A 233 -15.98 4.87 -1.59
CA ALA A 233 -15.34 6.07 -2.11
C ALA A 233 -14.21 5.74 -3.10
N ALA A 234 -13.36 4.75 -2.81
CA ALA A 234 -12.31 4.30 -3.71
C ALA A 234 -12.87 3.84 -5.06
N CYS A 235 -13.91 2.98 -5.06
CA CYS A 235 -14.56 2.52 -6.27
C CYS A 235 -15.26 3.67 -7.02
N ALA A 236 -15.95 4.57 -6.32
CA ALA A 236 -16.63 5.72 -6.93
C ALA A 236 -15.63 6.64 -7.65
N LEU A 237 -14.49 6.95 -7.02
CA LEU A 237 -13.43 7.74 -7.66
C LEU A 237 -12.86 7.04 -8.89
N ARG A 238 -12.68 5.72 -8.85
CA ARG A 238 -12.21 4.94 -10.00
C ARG A 238 -13.20 4.95 -11.15
N VAL A 239 -14.50 4.78 -10.86
CA VAL A 239 -15.56 4.89 -11.86
C VAL A 239 -15.58 6.29 -12.46
N ALA A 240 -15.51 7.34 -11.64
CA ALA A 240 -15.50 8.72 -12.11
C ALA A 240 -14.32 9.01 -13.06
N VAL A 241 -13.12 8.54 -12.73
CA VAL A 241 -11.94 8.67 -13.61
C VAL A 241 -12.09 7.82 -14.88
N ALA A 242 -12.62 6.60 -14.77
CA ALA A 242 -12.76 5.71 -15.91
C ALA A 242 -13.80 6.21 -16.92
N LEU A 243 -14.92 6.77 -16.45
CA LEU A 243 -15.96 7.37 -17.28
C LEU A 243 -15.47 8.62 -18.02
N GLY A 244 -14.60 9.42 -17.38
CA GLY A 244 -14.14 10.68 -17.96
C GLY A 244 -15.30 11.61 -18.34
N PRO A 245 -15.02 12.67 -19.12
CA PRO A 245 -16.07 13.54 -19.66
C PRO A 245 -16.85 12.87 -20.81
N ASP A 246 -16.22 11.98 -21.57
CA ASP A 246 -16.79 11.30 -22.74
C ASP A 246 -17.14 9.84 -22.42
N ALA A 247 -18.13 9.65 -21.55
CA ALA A 247 -18.55 8.35 -20.99
C ALA A 247 -19.00 7.28 -22.01
N ALA A 248 -19.05 7.60 -23.30
CA ALA A 248 -19.55 6.74 -24.36
C ALA A 248 -18.67 5.50 -24.63
N GLU A 249 -17.39 5.51 -24.23
CA GLU A 249 -16.45 4.42 -24.53
C GLU A 249 -16.24 3.40 -23.39
N VAL A 250 -16.80 3.64 -22.19
CA VAL A 250 -16.59 2.73 -21.07
C VAL A 250 -17.42 1.46 -21.23
N ARG A 251 -16.73 0.35 -21.51
CA ARG A 251 -17.38 -0.95 -21.66
C ARG A 251 -18.03 -1.39 -20.35
N PRO A 252 -19.25 -1.96 -20.38
CA PRO A 252 -19.91 -2.53 -19.20
C PRO A 252 -19.04 -3.51 -18.41
N ALA A 253 -18.12 -4.21 -19.08
CA ALA A 253 -17.15 -5.10 -18.46
C ALA A 253 -16.20 -4.37 -17.48
N ALA A 254 -15.79 -3.14 -17.78
CA ALA A 254 -14.93 -2.34 -16.90
C ALA A 254 -15.66 -1.95 -15.61
N LEU A 255 -16.95 -1.63 -15.70
CA LEU A 255 -17.79 -1.33 -14.55
C LEU A 255 -18.13 -2.59 -13.75
N ALA A 256 -18.37 -3.72 -14.42
CA ALA A 256 -18.64 -5.00 -13.78
C ALA A 256 -17.46 -5.50 -12.92
N VAL A 257 -16.22 -5.30 -13.38
CA VAL A 257 -15.03 -5.68 -12.60
C VAL A 257 -14.88 -4.83 -11.33
N LEU A 258 -15.37 -3.59 -11.33
CA LEU A 258 -15.39 -2.73 -10.13
C LEU A 258 -16.48 -3.13 -9.11
N ALA A 259 -17.41 -4.01 -9.46
CA ALA A 259 -18.39 -4.56 -8.53
C ALA A 259 -17.79 -5.67 -7.63
N VAL A 260 -16.71 -6.34 -8.08
CA VAL A 260 -16.09 -7.45 -7.33
C VAL A 260 -15.56 -7.01 -5.96
N PRO A 261 -14.80 -5.90 -5.83
CA PRO A 261 -14.39 -5.40 -4.51
C PRO A 261 -15.58 -5.14 -3.57
N LEU A 262 -16.69 -4.62 -4.10
CA LEU A 262 -17.88 -4.30 -3.30
C LEU A 262 -18.62 -5.55 -2.81
N ALA A 263 -18.69 -6.60 -3.64
CA ALA A 263 -19.22 -7.90 -3.22
C ALA A 263 -18.38 -8.50 -2.08
N LEU A 264 -17.05 -8.39 -2.16
CA LEU A 264 -16.14 -8.84 -1.09
C LEU A 264 -16.26 -8.00 0.19
N VAL A 265 -16.53 -6.70 0.09
CA VAL A 265 -16.86 -5.84 1.24
C VAL A 265 -18.18 -6.26 1.87
N LEU A 266 -19.22 -6.56 1.08
CA LEU A 266 -20.49 -7.06 1.59
C LEU A 266 -20.28 -8.39 2.32
N TRP A 267 -19.53 -9.32 1.74
CA TRP A 267 -19.16 -10.56 2.40
C TRP A 267 -18.42 -10.28 3.71
N ASN A 268 -17.45 -9.37 3.74
CA ASN A 268 -16.75 -8.97 4.97
C ASN A 268 -17.74 -8.54 6.08
N VAL A 269 -18.71 -7.69 5.73
CA VAL A 269 -19.73 -7.21 6.68
C VAL A 269 -20.60 -8.36 7.19
N LEU A 270 -21.04 -9.25 6.29
CA LEU A 270 -21.84 -10.42 6.65
C LEU A 270 -21.06 -11.40 7.54
N ALA A 271 -19.80 -11.69 7.19
CA ALA A 271 -18.92 -12.55 7.96
C ALA A 271 -18.65 -11.98 9.36
N PHE A 272 -18.37 -10.68 9.47
CA PHE A 272 -18.16 -10.01 10.75
C PHE A 272 -19.42 -9.99 11.62
N ARG A 273 -20.61 -9.90 11.00
CA ARG A 273 -21.90 -10.01 11.69
C ARG A 273 -22.19 -11.44 12.15
N GLY A 274 -21.82 -12.46 11.37
CA GLY A 274 -22.03 -13.87 11.70
C GLY A 274 -21.14 -14.37 12.83
N HIS A 275 -19.86 -13.95 12.86
CA HIS A 275 -18.91 -14.35 13.91
C HIS A 275 -19.04 -13.48 15.15
N ARG A 276 -20.19 -13.57 15.84
CA ARG A 276 -20.39 -12.81 17.09
C ARG A 276 -19.61 -13.43 18.23
N GLU A 277 -19.61 -14.76 18.37
CA GLU A 277 -19.12 -15.47 19.56
C GLU A 277 -17.62 -15.79 19.56
N ALA A 278 -16.87 -15.35 18.54
CA ALA A 278 -15.42 -15.56 18.48
C ALA A 278 -14.68 -14.27 18.14
N ARG A 279 -13.39 -14.21 18.52
CA ARG A 279 -12.48 -13.18 18.05
C ARG A 279 -12.32 -13.30 16.54
N HIS A 280 -12.90 -12.35 15.80
CA HIS A 280 -12.86 -12.31 14.36
C HIS A 280 -12.45 -10.91 13.89
N THR A 281 -11.56 -10.86 12.91
CA THR A 281 -11.19 -9.63 12.19
C THR A 281 -11.73 -9.71 10.78
N GLY A 282 -12.13 -8.57 10.20
CA GLY A 282 -12.50 -8.50 8.79
C GLY A 282 -11.32 -8.53 7.82
N GLY A 283 -10.11 -8.87 8.29
CA GLY A 283 -8.87 -8.66 7.56
C GLY A 283 -8.74 -9.49 6.29
N GLY A 284 -9.17 -10.76 6.31
CA GLY A 284 -9.09 -11.65 5.15
C GLY A 284 -9.98 -11.19 3.98
N PRO A 285 -11.31 -11.10 4.17
CA PRO A 285 -12.21 -10.60 3.13
C PRO A 285 -11.88 -9.16 2.68
N ALA A 286 -11.48 -8.27 3.60
CA ALA A 286 -11.06 -6.93 3.23
C ALA A 286 -9.77 -6.93 2.39
N PHE A 287 -8.83 -7.84 2.66
CA PHE A 287 -7.63 -7.98 1.84
C PHE A 287 -7.99 -8.47 0.45
N ALA A 288 -8.89 -9.44 0.33
CA ALA A 288 -9.39 -9.92 -0.95
C ALA A 288 -10.06 -8.78 -1.74
N ALA A 289 -10.90 -7.97 -1.11
CA ALA A 289 -11.50 -6.80 -1.74
C ALA A 289 -10.45 -5.80 -2.25
N TYR A 290 -9.40 -5.55 -1.45
CA TYR A 290 -8.29 -4.71 -1.85
C TYR A 290 -7.51 -5.30 -3.03
N LEU A 291 -7.19 -6.60 -3.03
CA LEU A 291 -6.54 -7.26 -4.17
C LEU A 291 -7.40 -7.22 -5.44
N ALA A 292 -8.71 -7.44 -5.31
CA ALA A 292 -9.65 -7.32 -6.43
C ALA A 292 -9.66 -5.89 -7.00
N PHE A 293 -9.56 -4.87 -6.13
CA PHE A 293 -9.47 -3.47 -6.54
C PHE A 293 -8.18 -3.20 -7.33
N LEU A 294 -7.04 -3.74 -6.89
CA LEU A 294 -5.78 -3.62 -7.63
C LEU A 294 -5.85 -4.35 -8.97
N ALA A 295 -6.38 -5.58 -8.98
CA ALA A 295 -6.55 -6.40 -10.18
C ALA A 295 -7.48 -5.72 -11.20
N ALA A 296 -8.54 -5.07 -10.75
CA ALA A 296 -9.44 -4.29 -11.59
C ALA A 296 -8.68 -3.18 -12.35
N GLY A 297 -7.77 -2.48 -11.66
CA GLY A 297 -6.87 -1.52 -12.30
C GLY A 297 -5.94 -2.16 -13.31
N ALA A 298 -5.37 -3.31 -12.98
CA ALA A 298 -4.44 -4.01 -13.86
C ALA A 298 -5.15 -4.44 -15.16
N VAL A 299 -6.33 -5.07 -15.10
CA VAL A 299 -7.02 -5.55 -16.31
C VAL A 299 -7.74 -4.47 -17.10
N GLN A 300 -7.92 -3.27 -16.53
CA GLN A 300 -8.64 -2.16 -17.17
C GLN A 300 -8.19 -1.85 -18.61
N PRO A 301 -6.89 -1.77 -18.95
CA PRO A 301 -6.42 -1.48 -20.30
C PRO A 301 -6.93 -2.51 -21.31
N ALA A 302 -6.85 -3.81 -20.97
CA ALA A 302 -7.35 -4.88 -21.82
C ALA A 302 -8.87 -4.80 -22.02
N LEU A 303 -9.62 -4.43 -20.98
CA LEU A 303 -11.06 -4.21 -21.07
C LEU A 303 -11.41 -3.01 -21.96
N MET A 304 -10.55 -2.01 -22.04
CA MET A 304 -10.68 -0.85 -22.93
C MET A 304 -10.12 -1.11 -24.34
N GLY A 305 -9.59 -2.32 -24.62
CA GLY A 305 -8.99 -2.66 -25.92
C GLY A 305 -7.58 -2.11 -26.12
N GLY A 306 -6.94 -1.59 -25.07
CA GLY A 306 -5.56 -1.11 -25.08
C GLY A 306 -4.56 -2.19 -24.68
N ALA A 307 -3.32 -2.02 -25.11
CA ALA A 307 -2.20 -2.81 -24.61
C ALA A 307 -1.94 -2.49 -23.12
N PRO A 308 -1.54 -3.49 -22.31
CA PRO A 308 -1.20 -3.25 -20.92
C PRO A 308 -0.03 -2.26 -20.78
N PRO A 309 -0.05 -1.36 -19.77
CA PRO A 309 0.96 -0.33 -19.60
C PRO A 309 2.32 -0.83 -19.11
N TRP A 310 2.45 -2.13 -18.87
CA TRP A 310 3.64 -2.74 -18.31
C TRP A 310 4.42 -3.50 -19.38
N PHE A 311 5.74 -3.37 -19.31
CA PHE A 311 6.78 -4.01 -20.10
C PHE A 311 6.92 -3.63 -21.57
N GLY A 312 6.38 -2.48 -22.00
CA GLY A 312 6.69 -1.86 -23.29
C GLY A 312 6.10 -2.61 -24.48
#